data_AF-A0A353ZGF3-F1
#
_entry.id   AF-A0A353ZGF3-F1
#
_cell.length_a   1.000
_cell.length_b   1.000
_cell.length_c   1.000
_cell.angle_alpha   90.00
_cell.angle_beta   90.00
_cell.angle_gamma   90.00
#
_symmetry.space_group_name_H-M   'P 1'
#
loop_
_entity.id
_entity.type
_entity.pdbx_description
1 polymer ?
#
loop_
_entity_poly.entity_id
_entity_poly.type
_entity_poly.pdbx_seq_one_letter_code
_entity_poly.pdbx_strand_id
1 'polypeptide(L)'
;MDCAEVVTLKLCPSRPIQVRDLSLRERGVAAVGRERVLWSFPGVRLNLRVPSFPSVMDNQHRHELQQNDLALGLQKLNRFLEKYGNRISIGICVATALLVGWILWQRAARGRDQVAWSQLSAASSPDDLADVWKKNPDSAAAPWARLVEAEQRLASGIQSMFLDVEAGRKDVDLARKSFEVLSEQSSAAREVRERALFGLARAEESMSDGSTKEATAAYQRLLERFPDSFYKDEAQRRLKELASGGSAEFYQWFAKFDRPKAKDQTPRDTGLRDSSDPLLDELRRKAQEIGEEKANEAQESGDDSDEGLSVPGETAAPATDVPSEPAAETPAEPAAENPAEPAAENPTEPAPATPETPPSE
;
A
#
# COMPACT_ATOMS: atom_id res chain seq x y z
N MET A 1 -40.52 49.54 -25.84
CA MET A 1 -40.32 48.59 -26.95
C MET A 1 -38.88 48.74 -27.35
N ASP A 2 -38.00 47.96 -26.73
CA ASP A 2 -36.60 47.84 -27.13
C ASP A 2 -36.11 46.45 -26.75
N CYS A 3 -35.36 45.86 -27.67
CA CYS A 3 -35.10 44.44 -27.81
C CYS A 3 -34.13 43.92 -26.75
N ALA A 4 -34.47 42.79 -26.14
CA ALA A 4 -33.57 41.99 -25.32
C ALA A 4 -32.74 41.06 -26.23
N GLU A 5 -31.43 41.24 -26.21
CA GLU A 5 -30.47 40.39 -26.91
C GLU A 5 -30.07 39.23 -25.98
N VAL A 6 -30.59 38.04 -26.29
CA VAL A 6 -30.29 36.79 -25.58
C VAL A 6 -29.02 36.19 -26.18
N VAL A 7 -27.91 36.26 -25.44
CA VAL A 7 -26.66 35.56 -25.79
C VAL A 7 -26.78 34.09 -25.39
N THR A 8 -27.20 33.26 -26.34
CA THR A 8 -27.11 31.79 -26.26
C THR A 8 -25.66 31.33 -26.50
N LEU A 9 -24.98 30.89 -25.45
CA LEU A 9 -23.70 30.17 -25.55
C LEU A 9 -23.93 28.79 -26.17
N LYS A 10 -23.40 28.63 -27.38
CA LYS A 10 -23.47 27.43 -28.21
C LYS A 10 -22.46 26.39 -27.68
N LEU A 11 -22.96 25.32 -27.07
CA LEU A 11 -22.17 24.15 -26.70
C LEU A 11 -21.48 23.55 -27.93
N CYS A 12 -20.16 23.41 -27.85
CA CYS A 12 -19.33 22.82 -28.89
C CYS A 12 -19.48 21.27 -28.85
N PRO A 13 -19.81 20.60 -29.97
CA PRO A 13 -19.88 19.14 -29.99
C PRO A 13 -18.48 18.51 -30.03
N SER A 14 -18.26 17.59 -29.09
CA SER A 14 -17.10 16.71 -28.97
C SER A 14 -16.74 16.04 -30.30
N ARG A 15 -15.47 16.16 -30.71
CA ARG A 15 -14.91 15.45 -31.86
C ARG A 15 -14.76 13.96 -31.55
N PRO A 16 -15.15 13.04 -32.46
CA PRO A 16 -14.82 11.64 -32.33
C PRO A 16 -13.33 11.40 -32.60
N ILE A 17 -12.67 10.67 -31.69
CA ILE A 17 -11.31 10.18 -31.84
C ILE A 17 -11.32 9.14 -32.97
N GLN A 18 -10.75 9.51 -34.11
CA GLN A 18 -10.47 8.61 -35.22
C GLN A 18 -9.32 7.67 -34.83
N VAL A 19 -9.64 6.39 -34.65
CA VAL A 19 -8.66 5.31 -34.55
C VAL A 19 -8.04 5.16 -35.94
N ARG A 20 -6.83 5.70 -36.11
CA ARG A 20 -6.04 5.48 -37.32
C ARG A 20 -5.45 4.08 -37.28
N ASP A 21 -5.76 3.33 -38.34
CA ASP A 21 -5.07 2.16 -38.85
C ASP A 21 -3.57 2.19 -38.59
N LEU A 22 -3.10 1.25 -37.77
CA LEU A 22 -1.71 0.81 -37.75
C LEU A 22 -1.62 -0.51 -38.51
N SER A 23 -1.63 -0.41 -39.84
CA SER A 23 -1.08 -1.46 -40.70
C SER A 23 0.42 -1.21 -40.86
N LEU A 24 1.22 -1.99 -40.15
CA LEU A 24 2.66 -2.15 -40.38
C LEU A 24 2.95 -3.65 -40.24
N ARG A 25 2.83 -4.38 -41.35
CA ARG A 25 3.91 -4.67 -42.31
C ARG A 25 4.78 -5.82 -41.82
N GLU A 26 4.37 -7.01 -42.25
CA GLU A 26 5.15 -8.22 -42.33
C GLU A 26 6.57 -7.91 -42.86
N ARG A 27 7.59 -8.27 -42.07
CA ARG A 27 8.94 -8.53 -42.57
C ARG A 27 9.55 -9.71 -41.82
N GLY A 28 9.83 -10.76 -42.58
CA GLY A 28 11.12 -11.43 -42.54
C GLY A 28 11.38 -12.32 -41.33
N VAL A 29 10.93 -13.57 -41.44
CA VAL A 29 11.55 -14.71 -40.75
C VAL A 29 12.98 -14.86 -41.29
N ALA A 30 13.99 -14.57 -40.46
CA ALA A 30 15.38 -14.86 -40.75
C ALA A 30 16.07 -15.49 -39.52
N ALA A 31 16.52 -16.73 -39.72
CA ALA A 31 17.66 -17.39 -39.08
C ALA A 31 17.85 -17.24 -37.56
N VAL A 32 17.36 -18.23 -36.80
CA VAL A 32 17.81 -18.51 -35.43
C VAL A 32 19.20 -19.16 -35.50
N GLY A 33 20.24 -18.33 -35.43
CA GLY A 33 21.61 -18.76 -35.16
C GLY A 33 21.77 -19.11 -33.67
N ARG A 34 22.23 -20.32 -33.38
CA ARG A 34 22.65 -20.73 -32.02
C ARG A 34 23.93 -20.02 -31.66
N GLU A 35 23.83 -18.86 -31.00
CA GLU A 35 24.97 -18.30 -30.28
C GLU A 35 25.07 -18.91 -28.89
N ARG A 36 26.23 -19.52 -28.66
CA ARG A 36 26.63 -20.17 -27.42
C ARG A 36 27.17 -19.07 -26.51
N VAL A 37 26.34 -18.53 -25.63
CA VAL A 37 26.77 -17.54 -24.63
C VAL A 37 27.66 -18.24 -23.60
N LEU A 38 28.97 -18.03 -23.74
CA LEU A 38 30.00 -18.42 -22.78
C LEU A 38 29.99 -17.43 -21.62
N TRP A 39 29.37 -17.83 -20.50
CA TRP A 39 29.55 -17.13 -19.22
C TRP A 39 30.93 -17.47 -18.66
N SER A 40 31.83 -16.48 -18.64
CA SER A 40 33.17 -16.57 -18.05
C SER A 40 33.12 -16.07 -16.61
N PHE A 41 33.17 -16.97 -15.63
CA PHE A 41 33.33 -16.63 -14.22
C PHE A 41 34.83 -16.65 -13.84
N PRO A 42 35.42 -15.52 -13.39
CA PRO A 42 36.78 -15.51 -12.87
C PRO A 42 36.79 -16.02 -11.42
N GLY A 43 37.64 -17.02 -11.12
CA GLY A 43 38.13 -17.21 -9.75
C GLY A 43 37.98 -18.57 -9.07
N VAL A 44 37.38 -19.60 -9.69
CA VAL A 44 37.28 -20.94 -9.08
C VAL A 44 37.88 -22.01 -9.99
N ARG A 45 39.12 -22.43 -9.70
CA ARG A 45 39.74 -23.61 -10.33
C ARG A 45 39.27 -24.88 -9.61
N LEU A 46 38.12 -25.42 -10.01
CA LEU A 46 37.69 -26.76 -9.63
C LEU A 46 38.47 -27.79 -10.45
N ASN A 47 39.43 -28.47 -9.80
CA ASN A 47 40.19 -29.58 -10.36
C ASN A 47 39.31 -30.86 -10.31
N LEU A 48 38.32 -30.95 -11.20
CA LEU A 48 37.49 -32.15 -11.34
C LEU A 48 38.25 -33.19 -12.17
N ARG A 49 38.91 -34.11 -11.47
CA ARG A 49 39.43 -35.36 -12.04
C ARG A 49 38.23 -36.21 -12.48
N VAL A 50 37.89 -36.15 -13.77
CA VAL A 50 36.86 -36.99 -14.37
C VAL A 50 37.35 -38.45 -14.37
N PRO A 51 36.68 -39.38 -13.67
CA PRO A 51 37.00 -40.79 -13.81
C PRO A 51 36.64 -41.25 -15.22
N SER A 52 37.58 -41.91 -15.89
CA SER A 52 37.37 -42.55 -17.19
C SER A 52 36.35 -43.67 -17.02
N PHE A 53 35.10 -43.43 -17.42
CA PHE A 53 34.09 -44.47 -17.50
C PHE A 53 34.41 -45.40 -18.68
N PRO A 54 34.47 -46.73 -18.47
CA PRO A 54 34.64 -47.69 -19.55
C PRO A 54 33.44 -47.59 -20.49
N SER A 55 33.71 -47.32 -21.76
CA SER A 55 32.73 -47.37 -22.83
C SER A 55 32.30 -48.81 -23.12
N VAL A 56 31.06 -48.91 -23.59
CA VAL A 56 30.38 -50.08 -24.17
C VAL A 56 29.56 -50.89 -23.17
N MET A 57 28.41 -50.32 -22.81
CA MET A 57 27.19 -51.12 -22.71
C MET A 57 26.54 -51.09 -24.09
N ASP A 58 26.35 -52.26 -24.69
CA ASP A 58 25.73 -52.44 -26.00
C ASP A 58 24.40 -51.69 -26.10
N ASN A 59 24.25 -50.86 -27.14
CA ASN A 59 23.00 -50.16 -27.45
C ASN A 59 21.82 -51.13 -27.63
N GLN A 60 22.08 -52.40 -27.96
CA GLN A 60 21.04 -53.42 -28.10
C GLN A 60 20.43 -53.84 -26.74
N HIS A 61 21.21 -53.86 -25.64
CA HIS A 61 20.69 -54.23 -24.31
C HIS A 61 19.92 -53.11 -23.60
N ARG A 62 20.11 -51.85 -23.99
CA ARG A 62 19.35 -50.71 -23.45
C ARG A 62 17.94 -50.62 -24.04
N HIS A 63 17.74 -51.11 -25.26
CA HIS A 63 16.44 -51.12 -25.91
C HIS A 63 15.55 -52.29 -25.47
N GLU A 64 16.09 -53.43 -25.06
CA GLU A 64 15.30 -54.56 -24.54
C GLU A 64 14.78 -54.35 -23.10
N LEU A 65 15.56 -53.68 -22.24
CA LEU A 65 15.13 -53.39 -20.86
C LEU A 65 14.10 -52.26 -20.79
N GLN A 66 14.17 -51.25 -21.67
CA GLN A 66 13.17 -50.18 -21.69
C GLN A 66 11.84 -50.59 -22.33
N GLN A 67 11.84 -51.53 -23.29
CA GLN A 67 10.60 -51.94 -23.96
C GLN A 67 9.77 -52.92 -23.13
N ASN A 68 10.36 -53.78 -22.30
CA ASN A 68 9.59 -54.78 -21.56
C ASN A 68 8.88 -54.22 -20.32
N ASP A 69 9.52 -53.36 -19.51
CA ASP A 69 8.86 -52.83 -18.31
C ASP A 69 7.75 -51.82 -18.63
N LEU A 70 7.91 -51.04 -19.71
CA LEU A 70 6.85 -50.14 -20.18
C LEU A 70 5.69 -50.92 -20.79
N ALA A 71 5.96 -51.98 -21.57
CA ALA A 71 4.92 -52.82 -22.17
C ALA A 71 4.14 -53.61 -21.11
N LEU A 72 4.83 -54.17 -20.10
CA LEU A 72 4.20 -54.84 -18.96
C LEU A 72 3.42 -53.85 -18.09
N GLY A 73 3.93 -52.62 -17.94
CA GLY A 73 3.22 -51.51 -17.30
C GLY A 73 1.93 -51.14 -18.04
N LEU A 74 1.98 -50.98 -19.37
CA LEU A 74 0.81 -50.66 -20.20
C LEU A 74 -0.25 -51.77 -20.17
N GLN A 75 0.15 -53.04 -20.22
CA GLN A 75 -0.82 -54.15 -20.14
C GLN A 75 -1.52 -54.23 -18.77
N LYS A 76 -0.81 -53.93 -17.67
CA LYS A 76 -1.41 -53.82 -16.34
C LYS A 76 -2.34 -52.61 -16.24
N LEU A 77 -1.93 -51.47 -16.81
CA LEU A 77 -2.76 -50.27 -16.87
C LEU A 77 -4.04 -50.51 -17.67
N ASN A 78 -3.95 -51.22 -18.80
CA ASN A 78 -5.11 -51.52 -19.65
C ASN A 78 -6.17 -52.36 -18.92
N ARG A 79 -5.76 -53.44 -18.24
CA ARG A 79 -6.71 -54.24 -17.44
C ARG A 79 -7.30 -53.46 -16.27
N PHE A 80 -6.54 -52.53 -15.68
CA PHE A 80 -7.05 -51.65 -14.64
C PHE A 80 -8.06 -50.63 -15.18
N LEU A 81 -7.78 -50.02 -16.34
CA LEU A 81 -8.68 -49.13 -17.05
C LEU A 81 -9.94 -49.83 -17.57
N GLU A 82 -9.88 -51.09 -18.00
CA GLU A 82 -11.09 -51.83 -18.37
C GLU A 82 -12.02 -52.05 -17.18
N LYS A 83 -11.45 -52.36 -16.00
CA LYS A 83 -12.23 -52.64 -14.79
C LYS A 83 -12.75 -51.38 -14.09
N TYR A 84 -11.94 -50.31 -14.04
CA TYR A 84 -12.24 -49.09 -13.29
C TYR A 84 -12.42 -47.85 -14.17
N GLY A 85 -12.23 -47.93 -15.47
CA GLY A 85 -12.18 -46.80 -16.40
C GLY A 85 -13.42 -45.92 -16.35
N ASN A 86 -14.62 -46.50 -16.30
CA ASN A 86 -15.85 -45.71 -16.16
C ASN A 86 -15.94 -44.99 -14.80
N ARG A 87 -15.42 -45.58 -13.72
CA ARG A 87 -15.40 -44.93 -12.39
C ARG A 87 -14.34 -43.83 -12.34
N ILE A 88 -13.18 -44.07 -12.95
CA ILE A 88 -12.08 -43.11 -13.05
C ILE A 88 -12.49 -41.93 -13.93
N SER A 89 -13.13 -42.16 -15.07
CA SER A 89 -13.58 -41.09 -15.96
C SER A 89 -14.61 -40.19 -15.29
N ILE A 90 -15.60 -40.76 -14.59
CA ILE A 90 -16.55 -39.99 -13.77
C ILE A 90 -15.81 -39.19 -12.69
N GLY A 91 -14.85 -39.81 -12.00
CA GLY A 91 -14.02 -39.14 -10.99
C GLY A 91 -13.25 -37.94 -11.55
N ILE A 92 -12.62 -38.08 -12.72
CA ILE A 92 -11.92 -37.00 -13.42
C ILE A 92 -12.89 -35.89 -13.83
N CYS A 93 -14.06 -36.23 -14.36
CA CYS A 93 -15.07 -35.23 -14.74
C CYS A 93 -15.55 -34.42 -13.52
N VAL A 94 -15.83 -35.08 -12.40
CA VAL A 94 -16.23 -34.41 -11.15
C VAL A 94 -15.09 -33.53 -10.62
N ALA A 95 -13.86 -34.06 -10.57
CA ALA A 95 -12.70 -33.29 -10.13
C ALA A 95 -12.46 -32.06 -11.02
N THR A 96 -12.58 -32.20 -12.34
CA THR A 96 -12.44 -31.09 -13.29
C THR A 96 -13.55 -30.04 -13.09
N ALA A 97 -14.79 -30.47 -12.87
CA ALA A 97 -15.89 -29.54 -12.60
C ALA A 97 -15.69 -28.75 -11.30
N LEU A 98 -15.22 -29.41 -10.22
CA LEU A 98 -14.88 -28.75 -8.96
C LEU A 98 -13.72 -27.76 -9.14
N LEU A 99 -12.69 -28.14 -9.89
CA LEU A 99 -11.55 -27.27 -10.20
C LEU A 99 -12.00 -26.02 -11.00
N VAL A 100 -12.83 -26.19 -12.02
CA VAL A 100 -13.38 -25.07 -12.80
C VAL A 100 -14.23 -24.15 -11.91
N GLY A 101 -15.11 -24.73 -11.06
CA GLY A 101 -15.90 -23.96 -10.10
C GLY A 101 -15.02 -23.14 -9.15
N TRP A 102 -13.95 -23.72 -8.63
CA TRP A 102 -12.99 -23.04 -7.76
C TRP A 102 -12.24 -21.91 -8.48
N ILE A 103 -11.78 -22.13 -9.72
CA ILE A 103 -11.11 -21.10 -10.53
C ILE A 103 -12.05 -19.94 -10.83
N LEU A 104 -13.31 -20.21 -11.18
CA LEU A 104 -14.31 -19.17 -11.43
C LEU A 104 -14.61 -18.36 -10.17
N TRP A 105 -14.70 -19.02 -9.02
CA TRP A 105 -14.86 -18.34 -7.73
C TRP A 105 -13.65 -17.47 -7.37
N GLN A 106 -12.42 -17.97 -7.53
CA GLN A 106 -11.20 -17.18 -7.31
C GLN A 106 -11.10 -15.98 -8.27
N ARG A 107 -11.47 -16.16 -9.55
CA ARG A 107 -11.51 -15.05 -10.51
C ARG A 107 -12.55 -14.00 -10.14
N ALA A 108 -13.73 -14.42 -9.70
CA ALA A 108 -14.79 -13.51 -9.24
C ALA A 108 -14.37 -12.76 -7.96
N ALA A 109 -13.70 -13.44 -7.01
CA ALA A 109 -13.15 -12.80 -5.82
C ALA A 109 -12.10 -11.73 -6.17
N ARG A 110 -11.11 -12.07 -7.01
CA ARG A 110 -10.11 -11.10 -7.50
C ARG A 110 -10.72 -9.93 -8.25
N GLY A 111 -11.77 -10.17 -9.04
CA GLY A 111 -12.49 -9.12 -9.75
C GLY A 111 -13.16 -8.11 -8.79
N ARG A 112 -13.78 -8.59 -7.70
CA ARG A 112 -14.35 -7.71 -6.67
C ARG A 112 -13.28 -6.87 -5.97
N ASP A 113 -12.13 -7.46 -5.66
CA ASP A 113 -11.02 -6.71 -5.04
C ASP A 113 -10.49 -5.60 -5.95
N GLN A 114 -10.33 -5.85 -7.25
CA GLN A 114 -9.88 -4.82 -8.21
C GLN A 114 -10.86 -3.64 -8.26
N VAL A 115 -12.17 -3.90 -8.22
CA VAL A 115 -13.18 -2.85 -8.18
C VAL A 115 -13.08 -2.05 -6.88
N ALA A 116 -12.92 -2.71 -5.73
CA ALA A 116 -12.78 -2.04 -4.45
C ALA A 116 -11.54 -1.14 -4.38
N TRP A 117 -10.40 -1.58 -4.92
CA TRP A 117 -9.18 -0.75 -5.03
C TRP A 117 -9.38 0.44 -5.96
N SER A 118 -10.07 0.25 -7.09
CA SER A 118 -10.36 1.36 -8.00
C SER A 118 -11.26 2.42 -7.34
N GLN A 119 -12.26 1.98 -6.57
CA GLN A 119 -13.15 2.87 -5.82
C GLN A 119 -12.40 3.60 -4.71
N LEU A 120 -11.52 2.90 -3.97
CA LEU A 120 -10.65 3.52 -2.97
C LEU A 120 -9.80 4.63 -3.58
N SER A 121 -9.19 4.39 -4.74
CA SER A 121 -8.34 5.38 -5.42
C SER A 121 -9.11 6.58 -5.95
N ALA A 122 -10.41 6.41 -6.25
CA ALA A 122 -11.29 7.47 -6.75
C ALA A 122 -11.95 8.28 -5.62
N ALA A 123 -12.03 7.72 -4.42
CA ALA A 123 -12.65 8.37 -3.27
C ALA A 123 -11.77 9.52 -2.75
N SER A 124 -12.36 10.71 -2.65
CA SER A 124 -11.65 11.91 -2.19
C SER A 124 -12.18 12.47 -0.87
N SER A 125 -13.42 12.12 -0.48
CA SER A 125 -14.02 12.59 0.77
C SER A 125 -14.12 11.46 1.81
N PRO A 126 -14.21 11.79 3.11
CA PRO A 126 -14.44 10.79 4.16
C PRO A 126 -15.70 9.95 3.93
N ASP A 127 -16.76 10.57 3.39
CA ASP A 127 -18.02 9.88 3.14
C ASP A 127 -17.91 8.92 1.95
N ASP A 128 -17.16 9.28 0.89
CA ASP A 128 -16.88 8.37 -0.23
C ASP A 128 -16.10 7.14 0.27
N LEU A 129 -15.12 7.35 1.14
CA LEU A 129 -14.31 6.28 1.73
C LEU A 129 -15.15 5.34 2.62
N ALA A 130 -16.07 5.92 3.41
CA ALA A 130 -17.03 5.15 4.19
C ALA A 130 -17.91 4.25 3.29
N ASP A 131 -18.28 4.78 2.13
CA ASP A 131 -19.05 4.08 1.11
C ASP A 131 -18.27 2.92 0.46
N VAL A 132 -16.96 3.08 0.21
CA VAL A 132 -16.11 1.99 -0.32
C VAL A 132 -16.09 0.81 0.65
N TRP A 133 -15.91 1.09 1.95
CA TRP A 133 -15.95 0.06 3.00
C TRP A 133 -17.31 -0.66 3.07
N LYS A 134 -18.42 0.09 3.06
CA LYS A 134 -19.78 -0.48 3.15
C LYS A 134 -20.14 -1.33 1.94
N LYS A 135 -19.71 -0.92 0.73
CA LYS A 135 -20.00 -1.62 -0.52
C LYS A 135 -19.16 -2.89 -0.70
N ASN A 136 -17.98 -2.96 -0.08
CA ASN A 136 -17.02 -4.05 -0.29
C ASN A 136 -16.47 -4.64 1.03
N PRO A 137 -17.29 -5.01 2.02
CA PRO A 137 -16.83 -5.35 3.38
C PRO A 137 -15.85 -6.54 3.42
N ASP A 138 -15.95 -7.47 2.47
CA ASP A 138 -15.10 -8.66 2.38
C ASP A 138 -13.79 -8.42 1.60
N SER A 139 -13.60 -7.22 1.03
CA SER A 139 -12.42 -6.93 0.21
C SER A 139 -11.23 -6.52 1.07
N ALA A 140 -10.03 -6.86 0.60
CA ALA A 140 -8.79 -6.39 1.20
C ALA A 140 -8.66 -4.85 1.21
N ALA A 141 -9.34 -4.15 0.30
CA ALA A 141 -9.32 -2.68 0.22
C ALA A 141 -10.19 -2.01 1.31
N ALA A 142 -11.17 -2.71 1.87
CA ALA A 142 -12.16 -2.10 2.77
C ALA A 142 -11.58 -1.63 4.12
N PRO A 143 -10.69 -2.40 4.79
CA PRO A 143 -9.99 -1.90 5.98
C PRO A 143 -9.13 -0.67 5.69
N TRP A 144 -8.51 -0.60 4.52
CA TRP A 144 -7.74 0.57 4.09
C TRP A 144 -8.62 1.78 3.84
N ALA A 145 -9.78 1.60 3.20
CA ALA A 145 -10.76 2.67 3.00
C ALA A 145 -11.19 3.30 4.34
N ARG A 146 -11.55 2.45 5.30
CA ARG A 146 -11.96 2.88 6.63
C ARG A 146 -10.81 3.54 7.41
N LEU A 147 -9.58 3.10 7.21
CA LEU A 147 -8.40 3.70 7.84
C LEU A 147 -8.19 5.12 7.32
N VAL A 148 -8.19 5.31 6.00
CA VAL A 148 -8.02 6.63 5.37
C VAL A 148 -9.19 7.54 5.73
N GLU A 149 -10.43 7.01 5.79
CA GLU A 149 -11.60 7.75 6.28
C GLU A 149 -11.33 8.30 7.70
N ALA A 150 -10.93 7.43 8.62
CA ALA A 150 -10.70 7.79 10.01
C ALA A 150 -9.58 8.85 10.13
N GLU A 151 -8.52 8.73 9.34
CA GLU A 151 -7.43 9.71 9.30
C GLU A 151 -7.89 11.07 8.76
N GLN A 152 -8.68 11.09 7.70
CA GLN A 152 -9.24 12.33 7.16
C GLN A 152 -10.21 12.99 8.16
N ARG A 153 -11.10 12.21 8.78
CA ARG A 153 -12.00 12.72 9.83
C ARG A 153 -11.23 13.23 11.04
N LEU A 154 -10.16 12.56 11.46
CA LEU A 154 -9.31 13.04 12.54
C LEU A 154 -8.66 14.38 12.17
N ALA A 155 -8.07 14.48 10.99
CA ALA A 155 -7.41 15.71 10.53
C ALA A 155 -8.41 16.88 10.42
N SER A 156 -9.55 16.67 9.76
CA SER A 156 -10.62 17.66 9.63
C SER A 156 -11.23 18.02 10.98
N GLY A 157 -11.47 17.04 11.84
CA GLY A 157 -12.02 17.24 13.19
C GLY A 157 -11.12 18.11 14.05
N ILE A 158 -9.81 17.85 14.06
CA ILE A 158 -8.82 18.68 14.76
C ILE A 158 -8.82 20.12 14.23
N GLN A 159 -8.90 20.33 12.91
CA GLN A 159 -8.97 21.68 12.34
C GLN A 159 -10.28 22.39 12.71
N SER A 160 -11.41 21.70 12.61
CA SER A 160 -12.72 22.21 13.00
C SER A 160 -12.77 22.55 14.49
N MET A 161 -12.04 21.82 15.33
CA MET A 161 -11.88 22.13 16.76
C MET A 161 -11.21 23.48 17.06
N PHE A 162 -10.83 24.31 16.10
CA PHE A 162 -10.45 25.70 16.39
C PHE A 162 -11.60 26.70 16.21
N LEU A 163 -12.62 26.33 15.42
CA LEU A 163 -13.75 27.21 15.06
C LEU A 163 -15.06 26.72 15.67
N ASP A 164 -15.32 25.42 15.64
CA ASP A 164 -16.55 24.77 16.10
C ASP A 164 -16.21 23.50 16.91
N VAL A 165 -16.46 23.53 18.22
CA VAL A 165 -16.08 22.43 19.14
C VAL A 165 -16.89 21.21 18.82
N GLU A 166 -18.18 21.44 18.57
CA GLU A 166 -19.17 20.40 18.47
C GLU A 166 -18.97 19.64 17.16
N ALA A 167 -18.79 20.36 16.05
CA ALA A 167 -18.46 19.75 14.76
C ALA A 167 -17.14 18.99 14.83
N GLY A 168 -16.08 19.61 15.38
CA GLY A 168 -14.78 18.96 15.51
C GLY A 168 -14.81 17.70 16.38
N ARG A 169 -15.48 17.74 17.53
CA ARG A 169 -15.65 16.57 18.42
C ARG A 169 -16.44 15.44 17.76
N LYS A 170 -17.48 15.77 16.96
CA LYS A 170 -18.24 14.76 16.21
C LYS A 170 -17.35 14.02 15.22
N ASP A 171 -16.53 14.73 14.44
CA ASP A 171 -15.63 14.11 13.47
C ASP A 171 -14.53 13.28 14.13
N VAL A 172 -13.93 13.77 15.23
CA VAL A 172 -12.92 13.01 15.98
C VAL A 172 -13.54 11.77 16.65
N ASP A 173 -14.77 11.84 17.16
CA ASP A 173 -15.45 10.66 17.72
C ASP A 173 -15.78 9.60 16.64
N LEU A 174 -16.16 10.03 15.43
CA LEU A 174 -16.31 9.12 14.30
C LEU A 174 -14.99 8.46 13.91
N ALA A 175 -13.89 9.23 13.85
CA ALA A 175 -12.56 8.70 13.59
C ALA A 175 -12.15 7.67 14.66
N ARG A 176 -12.33 8.01 15.94
CA ARG A 176 -12.05 7.16 17.10
C ARG A 176 -12.75 5.80 16.99
N LYS A 177 -14.06 5.79 16.75
CA LYS A 177 -14.85 4.56 16.55
C LYS A 177 -14.36 3.74 15.36
N SER A 178 -13.95 4.38 14.27
CA SER A 178 -13.40 3.69 13.11
C SER A 178 -12.04 3.06 13.39
N PHE A 179 -11.15 3.75 14.11
CA PHE A 179 -9.87 3.19 14.53
C PHE A 179 -10.02 2.04 15.52
N GLU A 180 -10.95 2.14 16.48
CA GLU A 180 -11.22 1.07 17.45
C GLU A 180 -11.63 -0.22 16.73
N VAL A 181 -12.65 -0.14 15.86
CA VAL A 181 -13.10 -1.30 15.05
C VAL A 181 -11.95 -1.90 14.24
N LEU A 182 -11.14 -1.06 13.57
CA LEU A 182 -10.02 -1.53 12.76
C LEU A 182 -8.92 -2.20 13.59
N SER A 183 -8.65 -1.68 14.79
CA SER A 183 -7.62 -2.24 15.68
C SER A 183 -7.97 -3.62 16.23
N GLU A 184 -9.27 -3.91 16.36
CA GLU A 184 -9.80 -5.19 16.86
C GLU A 184 -10.06 -6.21 15.74
N GLN A 185 -10.23 -5.74 14.51
CA GLN A 185 -10.55 -6.58 13.36
C GLN A 185 -9.38 -7.53 12.98
N SER A 186 -9.51 -8.80 13.33
CA SER A 186 -8.48 -9.83 13.05
C SER A 186 -8.26 -10.10 11.56
N SER A 187 -9.27 -9.86 10.71
CA SER A 187 -9.17 -9.99 9.25
C SER A 187 -8.44 -8.82 8.58
N ALA A 188 -8.26 -7.69 9.27
CA ALA A 188 -7.49 -6.58 8.74
C ALA A 188 -5.98 -6.90 8.72
N ALA A 189 -5.27 -6.39 7.72
CA ALA A 189 -3.83 -6.53 7.61
C ALA A 189 -3.12 -5.96 8.87
N ARG A 190 -1.97 -6.52 9.21
CA ARG A 190 -1.22 -6.13 10.43
C ARG A 190 -0.93 -4.63 10.45
N GLU A 191 -0.53 -4.09 9.30
CA GLU A 191 -0.15 -2.69 9.08
C GLU A 191 -1.35 -1.76 9.32
N VAL A 192 -2.55 -2.18 8.89
CA VAL A 192 -3.80 -1.42 9.12
C VAL A 192 -4.12 -1.37 10.61
N ARG A 193 -4.04 -2.50 11.31
CA ARG A 193 -4.31 -2.55 12.76
C ARG A 193 -3.33 -1.73 13.57
N GLU A 194 -2.05 -1.81 13.23
CA GLU A 194 -0.98 -1.06 13.87
C GLU A 194 -1.19 0.45 13.69
N ARG A 195 -1.41 0.90 12.45
CA ARG A 195 -1.70 2.30 12.13
C ARG A 195 -3.01 2.79 12.76
N ALA A 196 -4.03 1.93 12.83
CA ALA A 196 -5.29 2.23 13.50
C ALA A 196 -5.13 2.42 15.01
N LEU A 197 -4.35 1.59 15.71
CA LEU A 197 -4.06 1.80 17.14
C LEU A 197 -3.32 3.11 17.40
N PHE A 198 -2.37 3.46 16.53
CA PHE A 198 -1.67 4.75 16.63
C PHE A 198 -2.63 5.92 16.39
N GLY A 199 -3.51 5.81 15.38
CA GLY A 199 -4.57 6.79 15.11
C GLY A 199 -5.58 6.92 16.26
N LEU A 200 -5.95 5.81 16.91
CA LEU A 200 -6.83 5.76 18.07
C LEU A 200 -6.22 6.56 19.22
N ALA A 201 -4.94 6.36 19.53
CA ALA A 201 -4.26 7.11 20.59
C ALA A 201 -4.29 8.62 20.33
N ARG A 202 -4.03 9.05 19.08
CA ARG A 202 -4.12 10.47 18.67
C ARG A 202 -5.54 11.04 18.73
N ALA A 203 -6.55 10.23 18.43
CA ALA A 203 -7.95 10.63 18.56
C ALA A 203 -8.34 10.82 20.03
N GLU A 204 -7.91 9.91 20.92
CA GLU A 204 -8.12 10.05 22.37
C GLU A 204 -7.39 11.27 22.94
N GLU A 205 -6.17 11.57 22.48
CA GLU A 205 -5.47 12.81 22.84
C GLU A 205 -6.28 14.05 22.42
N SER A 206 -6.81 14.05 21.20
CA SER A 206 -7.56 15.18 20.64
C SER A 206 -8.91 15.40 21.35
N MET A 207 -9.50 14.34 21.92
CA MET A 207 -10.75 14.41 22.69
C MET A 207 -10.55 14.72 24.17
N SER A 208 -9.30 14.74 24.66
CA SER A 208 -8.99 14.92 26.06
C SER A 208 -9.47 16.26 26.61
N ASP A 209 -10.15 16.22 27.75
CA ASP A 209 -10.48 17.40 28.56
C ASP A 209 -9.44 17.64 29.68
N GLY A 210 -8.25 17.04 29.55
CA GLY A 210 -7.18 17.07 30.56
C GLY A 210 -6.80 15.72 31.15
N SER A 211 -7.56 14.66 30.87
CA SER A 211 -7.17 13.28 31.18
C SER A 211 -6.41 12.70 30.01
N THR A 212 -5.13 12.38 30.20
CA THR A 212 -4.29 11.72 29.19
C THR A 212 -4.30 10.19 29.35
N LYS A 213 -5.16 9.64 30.21
CA LYS A 213 -5.16 8.21 30.57
C LYS A 213 -5.53 7.31 29.39
N GLU A 214 -6.59 7.68 28.67
CA GLU A 214 -7.13 6.94 27.54
C GLU A 214 -6.12 6.89 26.39
N ALA A 215 -5.53 8.05 26.06
CA ALA A 215 -4.43 8.17 25.11
C ALA A 215 -3.20 7.34 25.51
N THR A 216 -2.78 7.43 26.78
CA THR A 216 -1.64 6.69 27.31
C THR A 216 -1.87 5.18 27.20
N ALA A 217 -3.08 4.71 27.55
CA ALA A 217 -3.45 3.31 27.44
C ALA A 217 -3.44 2.82 25.98
N ALA A 218 -3.91 3.63 25.03
CA ALA A 218 -3.89 3.29 23.62
C ALA A 218 -2.45 3.18 23.06
N TYR A 219 -1.55 4.09 23.43
CA TYR A 219 -0.13 4.00 23.06
C TYR A 219 0.57 2.80 23.69
N GLN A 220 0.29 2.49 24.96
CA GLN A 220 0.83 1.30 25.61
C GLN A 220 0.35 0.02 24.90
N ARG A 221 -0.95 -0.06 24.59
CA ARG A 221 -1.52 -1.18 23.82
C ARG A 221 -0.85 -1.36 22.46
N LEU A 222 -0.52 -0.27 21.77
CA LEU A 222 0.24 -0.33 20.51
C LEU A 222 1.61 -0.98 20.72
N LEU A 223 2.37 -0.55 21.73
CA LEU A 223 3.71 -1.07 22.02
C LEU A 223 3.70 -2.53 22.51
N GLU A 224 2.66 -2.93 23.24
CA GLU A 224 2.48 -4.31 23.70
C GLU A 224 2.12 -5.25 22.56
N ARG A 225 1.18 -4.84 21.70
CA ARG A 225 0.68 -5.68 20.61
C ARG A 225 1.61 -5.71 19.40
N PHE A 226 2.34 -4.62 19.16
CA PHE A 226 3.24 -4.44 18.02
C PHE A 226 4.60 -3.88 18.49
N PRO A 227 5.44 -4.70 19.15
CA PRO A 227 6.72 -4.25 19.70
C PRO A 227 7.74 -3.79 18.65
N ASP A 228 7.59 -4.26 17.41
CA ASP A 228 8.39 -3.90 16.24
C ASP A 228 7.60 -3.01 15.27
N SER A 229 6.71 -2.18 15.83
CA SER A 229 5.94 -1.19 15.07
C SER A 229 6.83 -0.10 14.48
N PHE A 230 6.50 0.39 13.28
CA PHE A 230 7.11 1.60 12.71
C PHE A 230 6.85 2.84 13.59
N TYR A 231 5.76 2.84 14.35
CA TYR A 231 5.36 3.92 15.24
C TYR A 231 5.95 3.82 16.65
N LYS A 232 6.79 2.81 16.93
CA LYS A 232 7.34 2.56 18.27
C LYS A 232 8.02 3.79 18.87
N ASP A 233 8.96 4.37 18.14
CA ASP A 233 9.76 5.49 18.64
C ASP A 233 8.90 6.74 18.87
N GLU A 234 7.94 6.97 17.98
CA GLU A 234 6.95 8.05 18.08
C GLU A 234 6.05 7.86 19.31
N ALA A 235 5.49 6.67 19.48
CA ALA A 235 4.61 6.34 20.60
C ALA A 235 5.35 6.42 21.95
N GLN A 236 6.60 5.95 22.02
CA GLN A 236 7.43 6.08 23.21
C GLN A 236 7.75 7.53 23.53
N ARG A 237 8.03 8.36 22.52
CA ARG A 237 8.25 9.79 22.72
C ARG A 237 6.98 10.47 23.25
N ARG A 238 5.83 10.18 22.64
CA ARG A 238 4.53 10.71 23.11
C ARG A 238 4.18 10.26 24.52
N LEU A 239 4.44 9.01 24.90
CA LEU A 239 4.24 8.56 26.28
C LEU A 239 5.09 9.35 27.29
N LYS A 240 6.34 9.68 26.95
CA LYS A 240 7.21 10.52 27.80
C LYS A 240 6.66 11.94 27.93
N GLU A 241 6.17 12.52 26.83
CA GLU A 241 5.55 13.85 26.83
C GLU A 241 4.25 13.88 27.64
N LEU A 242 3.36 12.89 27.46
CA LEU A 242 2.12 12.76 28.22
C LEU A 242 2.36 12.56 29.72
N ALA A 243 3.46 11.90 30.11
CA ALA A 243 3.87 11.74 31.50
C ALA A 243 4.42 13.02 32.14
N SER A 244 4.93 13.96 31.34
CA SER A 244 5.50 15.21 31.84
C SER A 244 4.46 16.20 32.38
N GLY A 245 3.17 15.97 32.12
CA GLY A 245 2.05 16.80 32.58
C GLY A 245 1.73 18.01 31.68
N GLY A 246 2.70 18.53 30.92
CA GLY A 246 2.49 19.71 30.06
C GLY A 246 1.37 19.54 29.03
N SER A 247 1.22 18.34 28.46
CA SER A 247 0.12 18.05 27.53
C SER A 247 -1.25 18.11 28.22
N ALA A 248 -1.36 17.64 29.47
CA ALA A 248 -2.62 17.67 30.20
C ALA A 248 -3.07 19.11 30.48
N GLU A 249 -2.13 20.00 30.84
CA GLU A 249 -2.40 21.43 31.01
C GLU A 249 -2.87 22.09 29.71
N PHE A 250 -2.20 21.78 28.58
CA PHE A 250 -2.61 22.26 27.27
C PHE A 250 -4.05 21.83 26.91
N TYR A 251 -4.40 20.55 27.10
CA TYR A 251 -5.74 20.06 26.79
C TYR A 251 -6.81 20.68 27.71
N GLN A 252 -6.51 20.87 29.00
CA GLN A 252 -7.41 21.58 29.91
C GLN A 252 -7.63 23.04 29.50
N TRP A 253 -6.58 23.72 29.04
CA TRP A 253 -6.67 25.07 28.52
C TRP A 253 -7.49 25.10 27.22
N PHE A 254 -7.20 24.19 26.28
CA PHE A 254 -7.86 24.12 24.99
C PHE A 254 -9.36 23.81 25.12
N ALA A 255 -9.74 22.96 26.08
CA ALA A 255 -11.14 22.68 26.39
C ALA A 255 -11.92 23.92 26.88
N LYS A 256 -11.21 24.89 27.48
CA LYS A 256 -11.78 26.14 28.01
C LYS A 256 -11.59 27.34 27.06
N PHE A 257 -10.85 27.16 25.98
CA PHE A 257 -10.51 28.23 25.05
C PHE A 257 -11.77 28.79 24.39
N ASP A 258 -12.03 30.09 24.57
CA ASP A 258 -13.16 30.78 23.95
C ASP A 258 -12.85 31.01 22.47
N ARG A 259 -13.75 30.52 21.60
CA ARG A 259 -13.49 30.46 20.16
C ARG A 259 -14.07 31.68 19.46
N PRO A 260 -13.34 32.26 18.50
CA PRO A 260 -13.88 33.35 17.71
C PRO A 260 -15.12 32.85 16.96
N LYS A 261 -16.27 33.50 17.20
CA LYS A 261 -17.50 33.18 16.47
C LYS A 261 -17.30 33.55 15.01
N ALA A 262 -17.74 32.68 14.09
CA ALA A 262 -17.59 32.82 12.64
C ALA A 262 -18.24 34.09 12.02
N LYS A 263 -18.80 35.01 12.81
CA LYS A 263 -19.46 36.23 12.33
C LYS A 263 -18.51 37.27 11.71
N ASP A 264 -17.20 37.18 11.96
CA ASP A 264 -16.23 38.17 11.47
C ASP A 264 -15.20 37.64 10.47
N GLN A 265 -15.37 36.40 9.99
CA GLN A 265 -14.65 35.98 8.80
C GLN A 265 -15.43 36.48 7.59
N THR A 266 -15.27 37.78 7.26
CA THR A 266 -15.55 38.21 5.90
C THR A 266 -14.77 37.27 4.97
N PRO A 267 -15.36 36.82 3.84
CA PRO A 267 -14.59 36.12 2.84
C PRO A 267 -13.34 36.97 2.58
N ARG A 268 -12.16 36.47 2.97
CA ARG A 268 -10.94 36.99 2.37
C ARG A 268 -11.13 36.67 0.91
N ASP A 269 -11.47 37.69 0.12
CA ASP A 269 -11.72 37.59 -1.31
C ASP A 269 -10.53 36.84 -1.94
N THR A 270 -10.68 35.54 -2.10
CA THR A 270 -9.76 34.62 -2.76
C THR A 270 -9.90 34.78 -4.27
N GLY A 271 -9.90 36.04 -4.75
CA GLY A 271 -10.23 36.37 -6.13
C GLY A 271 -9.16 37.15 -6.87
N LEU A 272 -8.44 38.04 -6.20
CA LEU A 272 -7.33 38.80 -6.80
C LEU A 272 -6.32 39.09 -5.68
N ARG A 273 -5.09 38.58 -5.83
CA ARG A 273 -3.92 39.19 -5.18
C ARG A 273 -3.83 40.61 -5.73
N ASP A 274 -4.53 41.55 -5.12
CA ASP A 274 -4.14 42.94 -5.27
C ASP A 274 -2.73 43.03 -4.65
N SER A 275 -1.79 43.55 -5.42
CA SER A 275 -0.35 43.48 -5.16
C SER A 275 0.09 44.49 -4.09
N SER A 276 -0.85 44.90 -3.24
CA SER A 276 -0.83 46.08 -2.38
C SER A 276 -1.14 45.69 -0.94
N ASP A 277 -0.67 44.52 -0.50
CA ASP A 277 -0.61 44.22 0.92
C ASP A 277 0.60 45.00 1.48
N PRO A 278 0.38 46.10 2.25
CA PRO A 278 1.45 46.97 2.71
C PRO A 278 2.47 46.23 3.59
N LEU A 279 2.09 45.08 4.16
CA LEU A 279 2.97 44.24 4.96
C LEU A 279 3.95 43.45 4.08
N LEU A 280 3.53 43.04 2.87
CA LEU A 280 4.39 42.42 1.86
C LEU A 280 5.35 43.44 1.26
N ASP A 281 4.90 44.67 1.03
CA ASP A 281 5.77 45.77 0.57
C ASP A 281 6.80 46.15 1.64
N GLU A 282 6.40 46.18 2.92
CA GLU A 282 7.33 46.44 4.03
C GLU A 282 8.34 45.30 4.20
N LEU A 283 7.92 44.04 4.08
CA LEU A 283 8.83 42.89 4.08
C LEU A 283 9.78 42.88 2.88
N ARG A 284 9.30 43.27 1.69
CA ARG A 284 10.11 43.37 0.48
C ARG A 284 11.13 44.50 0.56
N ARG A 285 10.72 45.67 1.08
CA ARG A 285 11.62 46.80 1.34
C ARG A 285 12.68 46.41 2.34
N LYS A 286 12.30 45.76 3.44
CA LYS A 286 13.25 45.28 4.46
C LYS A 286 14.21 44.23 3.91
N ALA A 287 13.75 43.34 3.03
CA ALA A 287 14.62 42.38 2.34
C ALA A 287 15.60 43.05 1.37
N GLN A 288 15.20 44.13 0.69
CA GLN A 288 16.10 44.94 -0.14
C GLN A 288 17.12 45.72 0.68
N GLU A 289 16.69 46.34 1.79
CA GLU A 289 17.60 47.05 2.72
C GLU A 289 18.68 46.09 3.27
N ILE A 290 18.31 44.86 3.64
CA ILE A 290 19.26 43.83 4.11
C ILE A 290 20.18 43.35 2.97
N GLY A 291 19.71 43.34 1.73
CA GLY A 291 20.49 42.96 0.56
C GLY A 291 21.52 44.02 0.15
N GLU A 292 21.17 45.30 0.29
CA GLU A 292 22.05 46.44 -0.06
C GLU A 292 23.08 46.73 1.04
N GLU A 293 22.76 46.54 2.33
CA GLU A 293 23.75 46.64 3.41
C GLU A 293 24.87 45.59 3.26
N LYS A 294 24.54 44.36 2.85
CA LYS A 294 25.54 43.31 2.59
C LYS A 294 26.36 43.53 1.33
N ALA A 295 25.87 44.32 0.37
CA ALA A 295 26.61 44.64 -0.85
C ALA A 295 27.62 45.78 -0.63
N ASN A 296 27.35 46.71 0.29
CA ASN A 296 28.25 47.81 0.62
C ASN A 296 29.34 47.45 1.65
N GLU A 297 29.13 46.44 2.50
CA GLU A 297 30.18 45.94 3.42
C GLU A 297 31.24 45.06 2.72
N ALA A 298 30.97 44.60 1.49
CA ALA A 298 31.88 43.73 0.72
C ALA A 298 32.86 44.49 -0.19
N GLN A 299 32.84 45.84 -0.19
CA GLN A 299 33.65 46.65 -1.12
C GLN A 299 34.75 47.50 -0.45
N GLU A 300 35.02 47.32 0.85
CA GLU A 300 36.09 48.03 1.56
C GLU A 300 37.04 47.13 2.36
N SER A 301 37.31 45.91 1.87
CA SER A 301 38.49 45.15 2.29
C SER A 301 39.17 44.46 1.10
N GLY A 302 39.95 45.24 0.37
CA GLY A 302 41.10 44.67 -0.33
C GLY A 302 42.26 44.62 0.66
N ASP A 303 42.84 43.43 0.89
CA ASP A 303 44.24 43.16 0.52
C ASP A 303 44.63 41.69 0.81
N ASP A 304 45.40 41.15 -0.13
CA ASP A 304 46.32 40.01 -0.05
C ASP A 304 45.83 38.61 0.41
N SER A 305 45.70 37.69 -0.56
CA SER A 305 46.44 36.41 -0.60
C SER A 305 46.05 35.60 -1.85
N ASP A 306 47.00 35.58 -2.76
CA ASP A 306 47.17 34.66 -3.89
C ASP A 306 47.20 33.18 -3.43
N GLU A 307 46.46 32.30 -4.11
CA GLU A 307 46.87 30.95 -4.52
C GLU A 307 45.70 30.21 -5.21
N GLY A 308 45.77 30.22 -6.54
CA GLY A 308 45.43 29.15 -7.48
C GLY A 308 44.29 28.17 -7.19
N LEU A 309 43.29 28.18 -8.07
CA LEU A 309 42.86 26.95 -8.76
C LEU A 309 42.20 27.27 -10.10
N SER A 310 42.86 26.78 -11.13
CA SER A 310 42.58 26.81 -12.56
C SER A 310 41.16 26.43 -12.96
N VAL A 311 40.58 27.26 -13.82
CA VAL A 311 39.46 26.91 -14.71
C VAL A 311 40.04 26.41 -16.05
N PRO A 312 39.49 25.33 -16.61
CA PRO A 312 39.08 25.33 -18.01
C PRO A 312 37.59 24.92 -18.04
N GLY A 313 36.72 25.54 -18.81
CA GLY A 313 36.90 26.01 -20.17
C GLY A 313 35.58 25.68 -20.87
N GLU A 314 35.04 26.70 -21.50
CA GLU A 314 33.80 26.84 -22.26
C GLU A 314 33.35 25.66 -23.14
N THR A 315 32.02 25.60 -23.34
CA THR A 315 31.28 25.08 -24.52
C THR A 315 31.16 23.57 -24.74
N ALA A 316 29.94 23.03 -24.51
CA ALA A 316 29.13 22.33 -25.54
C ALA A 316 27.73 22.01 -24.99
N ALA A 317 26.74 22.01 -25.88
CA ALA A 317 25.31 21.82 -25.64
C ALA A 317 24.93 20.57 -24.81
N PRO A 318 23.79 20.56 -24.10
CA PRO A 318 23.33 19.36 -23.43
C PRO A 318 22.78 18.38 -24.48
N ALA A 319 23.53 17.29 -24.68
CA ALA A 319 22.99 16.05 -25.21
C ALA A 319 21.96 15.50 -24.24
N THR A 320 20.94 14.87 -24.80
CA THR A 320 19.81 14.26 -24.11
C THR A 320 20.27 13.01 -23.38
N ASP A 321 20.54 13.10 -22.07
CA ASP A 321 20.77 11.93 -21.22
C ASP A 321 19.44 11.36 -20.75
N VAL A 322 19.18 10.14 -21.20
CA VAL A 322 18.09 9.27 -20.77
C VAL A 322 18.38 8.83 -19.33
N PRO A 323 17.46 9.01 -18.37
CA PRO A 323 17.61 8.47 -17.03
C PRO A 323 17.81 6.96 -17.07
N SER A 324 18.92 6.52 -16.47
CA SER A 324 19.24 5.13 -16.23
C SER A 324 18.12 4.44 -15.45
N GLU A 325 17.68 3.33 -16.02
CA GLU A 325 16.77 2.35 -15.46
C GLU A 325 17.28 1.85 -14.10
N PRO A 326 16.48 1.83 -13.02
CA PRO A 326 16.85 1.18 -11.79
C PRO A 326 16.94 -0.34 -12.03
N ALA A 327 18.08 -0.90 -11.64
CA ALA A 327 18.36 -2.33 -11.68
C ALA A 327 17.21 -3.13 -11.05
N ALA A 328 16.65 -4.03 -11.84
CA ALA A 328 15.71 -5.05 -11.39
C ALA A 328 16.40 -5.96 -10.37
N GLU A 329 15.98 -5.88 -9.11
CA GLU A 329 16.27 -6.90 -8.11
C GLU A 329 15.70 -8.24 -8.60
N THR A 330 16.59 -9.23 -8.67
CA THR A 330 16.26 -10.60 -9.03
C THR A 330 15.45 -11.22 -7.88
N PRO A 331 14.25 -11.78 -8.12
CA PRO A 331 13.51 -12.51 -7.10
C PRO A 331 14.31 -13.71 -6.61
N ALA A 332 14.55 -13.76 -5.30
CA ALA A 332 15.11 -14.92 -4.63
C ALA A 332 14.17 -16.12 -4.82
N GLU A 333 14.76 -17.20 -5.33
CA GLU A 333 14.19 -18.53 -5.46
C GLU A 333 13.84 -19.08 -4.05
N PRO A 334 12.58 -19.44 -3.75
CA PRO A 334 12.27 -20.09 -2.49
C PRO A 334 12.76 -21.54 -2.55
N ALA A 335 13.73 -21.83 -1.68
CA ALA A 335 14.16 -23.18 -1.37
C ALA A 335 12.94 -24.03 -0.96
N ALA A 336 12.83 -25.20 -1.58
CA ALA A 336 11.86 -26.22 -1.24
C ALA A 336 12.17 -26.75 0.18
N GLU A 337 11.42 -26.27 1.18
CA GLU A 337 11.31 -26.95 2.46
C GLU A 337 10.30 -28.10 2.35
N ASN A 338 10.79 -29.26 2.76
CA ASN A 338 10.09 -30.52 2.94
C ASN A 338 8.88 -30.35 3.87
N PRO A 339 7.65 -30.76 3.50
CA PRO A 339 6.57 -30.86 4.47
C PRO A 339 6.84 -32.03 5.41
N ALA A 340 7.20 -31.70 6.65
CA ALA A 340 7.12 -32.61 7.77
C ALA A 340 5.66 -33.03 7.99
N GLU A 341 5.48 -34.33 8.08
CA GLU A 341 4.28 -35.09 8.42
C GLU A 341 3.67 -34.58 9.75
N PRO A 342 2.41 -34.09 9.79
CA PRO A 342 1.71 -33.93 11.06
C PRO A 342 1.12 -35.28 11.47
N ALA A 343 1.63 -35.77 12.60
CA ALA A 343 1.12 -36.91 13.33
C ALA A 343 -0.38 -36.74 13.64
N ALA A 344 -1.10 -37.84 13.50
CA ALA A 344 -2.49 -37.98 13.88
C ALA A 344 -2.66 -37.78 15.40
N GLU A 345 -3.33 -36.70 15.81
CA GLU A 345 -3.92 -36.59 17.15
C GLU A 345 -5.38 -37.05 17.10
N ASN A 346 -5.68 -38.03 17.96
CA ASN A 346 -7.00 -38.62 18.17
C ASN A 346 -8.03 -37.57 18.61
N PRO A 347 -9.31 -37.69 18.21
CA PRO A 347 -10.40 -36.94 18.81
C PRO A 347 -10.67 -37.47 20.23
N THR A 348 -10.43 -36.61 21.23
CA THR A 348 -10.90 -36.82 22.60
C THR A 348 -12.42 -36.67 22.64
N GLU A 349 -13.07 -37.77 22.99
CA GLU A 349 -14.49 -37.94 23.32
C GLU A 349 -14.95 -36.99 24.44
N PRO A 350 -16.00 -36.17 24.25
CA PRO A 350 -16.63 -35.46 25.36
C PRO A 350 -17.63 -36.37 26.10
N ALA A 351 -17.43 -36.45 27.41
CA ALA A 351 -18.26 -37.18 28.38
C ALA A 351 -19.74 -36.74 28.37
N PRO A 352 -20.69 -37.64 28.71
CA PRO A 352 -22.11 -37.35 28.72
C PRO A 352 -22.52 -36.42 29.86
N ALA A 353 -23.29 -35.38 29.50
CA ALA A 353 -23.94 -34.47 30.43
C ALA A 353 -25.09 -35.15 31.18
N THR A 354 -25.09 -34.97 32.50
CA THR A 354 -26.14 -35.32 33.46
C THR A 354 -27.46 -34.59 33.13
N PRO A 355 -28.64 -35.24 33.18
CA PRO A 355 -29.91 -34.56 32.99
C PRO A 355 -30.37 -33.83 34.26
N GLU A 356 -30.66 -32.54 34.13
CA GLU A 356 -31.36 -31.75 35.15
C GLU A 356 -32.87 -32.06 35.12
N THR A 357 -33.41 -32.22 36.33
CA THR A 357 -34.80 -32.45 36.69
C THR A 357 -35.70 -31.24 36.36
N PRO A 358 -36.92 -31.42 35.82
CA PRO A 358 -37.86 -30.32 35.67
C PRO A 358 -38.56 -29.98 37.01
N PRO A 359 -38.94 -28.70 37.23
CA PRO A 359 -39.70 -28.28 38.40
C PRO A 359 -41.16 -28.74 38.32
N SER A 360 -41.69 -29.17 39.47
CA SER A 360 -43.10 -29.47 39.72
C SER A 360 -43.96 -28.22 39.67
N GLU A 361 -45.13 -28.32 39.02
CA GLU A 361 -46.29 -27.44 39.23
C GLU A 361 -46.95 -27.68 40.59
#